data_AF-A0A975TRZ7-F1
#
_entry.id   AF-A0A975TRZ7-F1
#
_cell.length_a   1.000
_cell.length_b   1.000
_cell.length_c   1.000
_cell.angle_alpha   90.00
_cell.angle_beta   90.00
_cell.angle_gamma   90.00
#
_symmetry.space_group_name_H-M   'P 1'
#
loop_
_entity.id
_entity.type
_entity.pdbx_description
1 polymer ?
#
loop_
_entity_poly.entity_id
_entity_poly.type
_entity_poly.pdbx_seq_one_letter_code
_entity_poly.pdbx_strand_id
1 'polypeptide(L)' 'MKRLSLLIVAALLAPLSATAQQSVEAGPTWNQGHAEQVCPAITASQGATWTGHWWTTIANEMSVCQIR' A
#
# COMPACT_ATOMS: atom_id res chain seq x y z
N MET A 1 -20.13 49.11 -23.07
CA MET A 1 -19.44 47.99 -23.76
C MET A 1 -18.13 47.77 -23.01
N LYS A 2 -17.91 46.74 -22.19
CA LYS A 2 -17.93 45.30 -22.46
C LYS A 2 -18.31 44.57 -21.15
N ARG A 3 -19.20 43.57 -21.25
CA ARG A 3 -19.46 42.61 -20.17
C ARG A 3 -18.25 41.68 -20.13
N LEU A 4 -17.35 41.91 -19.18
CA LEU A 4 -16.17 41.06 -18.99
C LEU A 4 -16.63 39.81 -18.23
N SER A 5 -17.03 38.79 -18.99
CA SER A 5 -17.45 37.49 -18.46
C SER A 5 -16.24 36.79 -17.83
N LEU A 6 -16.18 36.74 -16.49
CA LEU A 6 -15.30 35.83 -15.78
C LEU A 6 -15.85 34.42 -15.90
N LEU A 7 -15.29 33.62 -16.82
CA LEU A 7 -15.44 32.17 -16.79
C LEU A 7 -14.50 31.64 -15.71
N ILE A 8 -15.05 31.39 -14.53
CA ILE A 8 -14.37 30.65 -13.47
C ILE A 8 -14.32 29.19 -13.93
N VAL A 9 -13.14 28.72 -14.34
CA VAL A 9 -12.87 27.30 -14.57
C VAL A 9 -12.84 26.63 -13.19
N ALA A 10 -13.97 26.08 -12.76
CA ALA A 10 -14.02 25.22 -11.59
C ALA A 10 -13.36 23.88 -11.96
N ALA A 11 -12.06 23.75 -11.69
CA ALA A 11 -11.38 22.47 -11.71
C ALA A 11 -11.98 21.59 -10.59
N LEU A 12 -12.77 20.59 -10.99
CA LEU A 12 -13.32 19.56 -10.12
C LEU A 12 -12.16 18.77 -9.50
N LEU A 13 -11.82 19.09 -8.25
CA LEU A 13 -10.98 18.26 -7.39
C LEU A 13 -11.77 17.00 -7.01
N ALA A 14 -11.72 15.97 -7.85
CA ALA A 14 -12.14 14.64 -7.43
C ALA A 14 -11.14 14.14 -6.36
N PRO A 15 -11.60 13.61 -5.21
CA PRO A 15 -10.70 13.06 -4.22
C PRO A 15 -10.01 11.82 -4.81
N LEU A 16 -8.68 11.79 -4.81
CA LEU A 16 -7.95 10.55 -5.05
C LEU A 16 -8.26 9.59 -3.90
N SER A 17 -9.11 8.59 -4.16
CA SER A 17 -9.28 7.48 -3.24
C SER A 17 -7.97 6.68 -3.22
N ALA A 18 -7.15 6.89 -2.20
CA ALA A 18 -6.03 6.00 -1.91
C ALA A 18 -6.61 4.65 -1.44
N THR A 19 -6.34 3.57 -2.17
CA THR A 19 -6.69 2.23 -1.71
C THR A 19 -5.91 1.95 -0.43
N ALA A 20 -6.59 1.72 0.69
CA ALA A 20 -5.92 1.34 1.92
C ALA A 20 -5.24 -0.01 1.70
N GLN A 21 -3.90 0.01 1.66
CA GLN A 21 -3.10 -1.15 1.38
C GLN A 21 -3.11 -2.07 2.61
N GLN A 22 -3.69 -3.27 2.50
CA GLN A 22 -3.72 -4.23 3.61
C GLN A 22 -2.37 -4.95 3.74
N SER A 23 -2.00 -5.28 4.97
CA SER A 23 -0.74 -5.95 5.28
C SER A 23 -0.84 -6.82 6.52
N VAL A 24 -0.03 -7.86 6.59
CA VAL A 24 0.07 -8.80 7.72
C VAL A 24 1.46 -8.77 8.33
N GLU A 25 1.56 -8.95 9.63
CA GLU A 25 2.83 -9.01 10.34
C GLU A 25 3.64 -10.24 9.91
N ALA A 26 4.93 -10.02 9.64
CA ALA A 26 5.86 -11.03 9.16
C ALA A 26 7.00 -11.33 10.15
N GLY A 27 7.10 -10.57 11.23
CA GLY A 27 8.29 -10.56 12.08
C GLY A 27 9.50 -9.92 11.38
N PRO A 28 10.73 -10.19 11.85
CA PRO A 28 11.93 -9.63 11.24
C PRO A 28 12.16 -10.18 9.82
N THR A 29 12.14 -9.29 8.82
CA THR A 29 12.48 -9.61 7.43
C THR A 29 13.72 -8.84 7.01
N TRP A 30 14.74 -9.54 6.49
CA TRP A 30 16.09 -8.99 6.31
C TRP A 30 16.38 -8.53 4.89
N ASN A 31 15.75 -9.17 3.91
CA ASN A 31 15.94 -8.90 2.49
C ASN A 31 14.80 -9.53 1.68
N GLN A 32 14.80 -9.27 0.38
CA GLN A 32 13.79 -9.76 -0.56
C GLN A 32 13.70 -11.30 -0.58
N GLY A 33 14.84 -12.01 -0.56
CA GLY A 33 14.85 -13.48 -0.58
C GLY A 33 14.23 -14.09 0.69
N HIS A 34 14.41 -13.45 1.84
CA HIS A 34 13.72 -13.85 3.07
C HIS A 34 12.21 -13.60 2.97
N ALA A 35 11.80 -12.45 2.40
CA ALA A 35 10.38 -12.13 2.19
C ALA A 35 9.69 -13.16 1.27
N GLU A 36 10.36 -13.61 0.21
CA GLU A 36 9.85 -14.63 -0.72
C GLU A 36 9.62 -15.99 -0.05
N GLN A 37 10.31 -16.27 1.06
CA GLN A 37 10.11 -17.50 1.83
C GLN A 37 9.00 -17.33 2.88
N VAL A 38 8.98 -16.19 3.57
CA VAL A 38 8.09 -15.95 4.72
C VAL A 38 6.69 -15.51 4.29
N CYS A 39 6.60 -14.52 3.39
CA CYS A 39 5.33 -13.89 3.06
C CYS A 39 4.32 -14.87 2.44
N PRO A 40 4.65 -15.72 1.45
CA PRO A 40 3.70 -16.70 0.93
C PRO A 40 3.15 -17.65 1.99
N ALA A 41 4.00 -18.07 2.94
CA ALA A 41 3.60 -18.99 4.01
C ALA A 41 2.62 -18.34 4.99
N ILE A 42 2.89 -17.09 5.41
CA ILE A 42 2.03 -16.35 6.35
C ILE A 42 0.71 -15.95 5.69
N THR A 43 0.73 -15.50 4.44
CA THR A 43 -0.51 -15.06 3.78
C THR A 43 -1.43 -16.24 3.46
N ALA A 44 -0.85 -17.43 3.17
CA ALA A 44 -1.62 -18.65 2.96
C ALA A 44 -2.46 -19.06 4.18
N SER A 45 -1.94 -18.89 5.41
CA SER A 45 -2.70 -19.20 6.63
C SER A 45 -3.88 -18.24 6.88
N GLN A 46 -3.87 -17.07 6.22
CA GLN A 46 -4.91 -16.06 6.32
C GLN A 46 -5.85 -16.04 5.11
N GLY A 47 -5.68 -16.96 4.16
CA GLY A 47 -6.48 -16.99 2.92
C GLY A 47 -6.24 -15.77 2.02
N ALA A 48 -5.11 -15.08 2.18
CA ALA A 48 -4.75 -13.88 1.46
C ALA A 48 -3.61 -14.14 0.47
N THR A 49 -3.49 -13.30 -0.56
CA THR A 49 -2.41 -13.42 -1.55
C THR A 49 -1.36 -12.35 -1.31
N TRP A 50 -0.12 -12.77 -1.06
CA TRP A 50 1.01 -11.85 -0.99
C TRP A 50 1.21 -11.13 -2.32
N THR A 51 1.39 -9.82 -2.28
CA THR A 51 1.51 -9.00 -3.49
C THR A 51 2.90 -8.96 -4.10
N GLY A 52 3.91 -9.48 -3.38
CA GLY A 52 5.33 -9.27 -3.65
C GLY A 52 5.93 -8.08 -2.90
N HIS A 53 5.09 -7.21 -2.31
CA HIS A 53 5.58 -6.07 -1.54
C HIS A 53 5.68 -6.39 -0.05
N TRP A 54 6.72 -5.87 0.59
CA TRP A 54 6.95 -5.93 2.02
C TRP A 54 7.76 -4.70 2.46
N TRP A 55 7.73 -4.37 3.75
CA TRP A 55 8.60 -3.36 4.32
C TRP A 55 8.78 -3.58 5.82
N THR A 56 9.88 -3.06 6.36
CA THR A 56 10.12 -3.03 7.80
C THR A 56 9.33 -1.90 8.45
N THR A 57 8.59 -2.22 9.52
CA THR A 57 7.85 -1.26 10.34
C THR A 57 8.62 -0.90 11.61
N ILE A 58 9.35 -1.87 12.17
CA ILE A 58 10.23 -1.69 13.33
C ILE A 58 11.58 -2.34 13.01
N ALA A 59 12.65 -1.54 13.02
CA ALA A 59 13.99 -2.01 12.66
C ALA A 59 14.44 -3.18 13.55
N ASN A 60 14.91 -4.26 12.91
CA ASN A 60 15.36 -5.51 13.57
C ASN A 60 14.27 -6.27 14.36
N GLU A 61 13.00 -5.90 14.26
CA GLU A 61 11.92 -6.51 15.06
C GLU A 61 10.69 -6.88 14.23
N MET A 62 10.19 -5.98 13.38
CA MET A 62 8.94 -6.19 12.66
C MET A 62 8.97 -5.68 11.22
N SER A 63 8.47 -6.51 10.33
CA SER A 63 8.15 -6.20 8.94
C SER A 63 6.74 -6.68 8.65
N VAL A 64 6.17 -6.18 7.55
CA VAL A 64 4.84 -6.60 7.10
C VAL A 64 4.89 -7.05 5.65
N CYS A 65 4.04 -8.01 5.31
CA CYS A 65 3.79 -8.46 3.95
C CYS A 65 2.49 -7.84 3.46
N GLN A 66 2.51 -7.17 2.31
CA GLN A 66 1.31 -6.60 1.71
C GLN A 66 0.44 -7.70 1.11
N ILE A 67 -0.88 -7.60 1.28
CA ILE A 67 -1.83 -8.60 0.81
C ILE A 67 -2.92 -8.02 -0.10
N ARG A 68 -3.54 -8.91 -0.87
CA ARG A 68 -4.80 -8.71 -1.60
C ARG A 68 -5.76 -9.85 -1.28
#